data_AF-A0A2P2M8N4-F1
#
_entry.id   AF-A0A2P2M8N4-F1
#
_cell.length_a   1.000
_cell.length_b   1.000
_cell.length_c   1.000
_cell.angle_alpha   90.00
_cell.angle_beta   90.00
_cell.angle_gamma   90.00
#
_symmetry.space_group_name_H-M   'P 1'
#
loop_
_entity.id
_entity.type
_entity.pdbx_description
1 polymer ?
#
loop_
_entity_poly.entity_id
_entity_poly.type
_entity_poly.pdbx_seq_one_letter_code
_entity_poly.pdbx_strand_id
1 'polypeptide(L)'
;MQYINPIVQNSQHPLKGNLLYAIERVLKLSVPNLYVWLCMFYCFFHLWLNILAELLRFGDREFYRDWWNARTVEEYWRLWNMPVHKWMVRHIYFPCIRNKIPKGVALLITFMVSAVFHELCIAVPCHIFKLWAFIGIMFQVPLVVLTNYLQKKFRNSMVGNMIFWSIFSILGQPMCVLLYYHDLMNRKGKSESIRANT
;
A
#
# COMPACT_ATOMS: atom_id res chain seq x y z
N MET A 1 -6.42 18.75 2.84
CA MET A 1 -7.89 18.83 2.94
C MET A 1 -8.55 19.60 1.79
N GLN A 2 -7.95 20.69 1.28
CA GLN A 2 -8.61 21.60 0.33
C GLN A 2 -8.80 21.04 -1.10
N TYR A 3 -7.95 20.12 -1.55
CA TYR A 3 -8.05 19.51 -2.90
C TYR A 3 -8.92 18.26 -2.98
N ILE A 4 -9.04 17.51 -1.89
CA ILE A 4 -9.70 16.20 -1.88
C ILE A 4 -11.23 16.36 -1.73
N ASN A 5 -11.68 17.32 -0.93
CA ASN A 5 -13.10 17.53 -0.66
C ASN A 5 -13.96 17.81 -1.90
N PRO A 6 -13.60 18.75 -2.80
CA PRO A 6 -14.45 19.06 -3.96
C PRO A 6 -14.46 17.93 -5.00
N ILE A 7 -13.40 17.13 -5.07
CA ILE A 7 -13.33 15.98 -5.97
C ILE A 7 -14.27 14.87 -5.51
N VAL A 8 -14.39 14.66 -4.18
CA VAL A 8 -15.24 13.59 -3.63
C VAL A 8 -16.72 13.99 -3.55
N GLN A 9 -17.05 15.25 -3.28
CA GLN A 9 -18.47 15.69 -3.30
C GLN A 9 -19.09 15.60 -4.71
N ASN A 10 -18.29 15.74 -5.78
CA ASN A 10 -18.75 15.59 -7.16
C ASN A 10 -18.86 14.14 -7.66
N SER A 11 -18.50 13.13 -6.86
CA SER A 11 -18.50 11.72 -7.29
C SER A 11 -19.75 10.95 -6.86
N GLN A 12 -20.94 11.43 -7.20
CA GLN A 12 -22.20 10.74 -6.87
C GLN A 12 -22.47 9.43 -7.64
N HIS A 13 -21.57 8.95 -8.51
CA HIS A 13 -21.60 7.54 -8.94
C HIS A 13 -20.28 7.15 -9.64
N PRO A 14 -19.28 6.60 -8.93
CA PRO A 14 -17.95 6.34 -9.49
C PRO A 14 -17.90 5.21 -10.55
N LEU A 15 -19.04 4.56 -10.86
CA LEU A 15 -19.10 3.37 -11.73
C LEU A 15 -20.16 3.44 -12.85
N LYS A 16 -20.79 4.61 -13.08
CA LYS A 16 -21.78 4.80 -14.17
C LYS A 16 -21.26 5.59 -15.38
N GLY A 17 -19.95 5.83 -15.48
CA GLY A 17 -19.34 6.59 -16.58
C GLY A 17 -18.30 5.78 -17.35
N ASN A 18 -18.16 6.07 -18.65
CA ASN A 18 -17.21 5.43 -19.57
C ASN A 18 -15.81 5.23 -18.95
N LEU A 19 -15.16 4.11 -19.27
CA LEU A 19 -13.82 3.72 -18.79
C LEU A 19 -12.79 4.87 -18.84
N LEU A 20 -12.87 5.73 -19.86
CA LEU A 20 -12.08 6.94 -20.03
C LEU A 20 -12.20 7.92 -18.85
N TYR A 21 -13.42 8.19 -18.38
CA TYR A 21 -13.64 9.08 -17.23
C TYR A 21 -13.11 8.49 -15.93
N ALA A 22 -13.23 7.16 -15.75
CA ALA A 22 -12.66 6.48 -14.59
C ALA A 22 -11.12 6.59 -14.58
N ILE A 23 -10.47 6.36 -15.72
CA ILE A 23 -9.01 6.49 -15.86
C ILE A 23 -8.56 7.93 -15.62
N GLU A 24 -9.23 8.92 -16.20
CA GLU A 24 -8.91 10.34 -16.01
C GLU A 24 -8.98 10.73 -14.52
N ARG A 25 -10.02 10.28 -13.81
CA ARG A 25 -10.21 10.55 -12.38
C ARG A 25 -9.15 9.86 -11.53
N VAL A 26 -8.81 8.61 -11.83
CA VAL A 26 -7.72 7.89 -11.15
C VAL A 26 -6.39 8.61 -11.36
N LEU A 27 -6.10 9.09 -12.57
CA LEU A 27 -4.85 9.79 -12.88
C LEU A 27 -4.77 11.17 -12.19
N LYS A 28 -5.89 11.90 -12.11
CA LYS A 28 -5.95 13.17 -11.36
C LYS A 28 -5.76 12.98 -9.85
N LEU A 29 -6.19 11.84 -9.31
CA LEU A 29 -6.04 11.50 -7.90
C LEU A 29 -4.69 10.84 -7.57
N SER A 30 -4.05 10.18 -8.53
CA SER A 30 -2.78 9.47 -8.30
C SER A 30 -1.63 10.41 -7.97
N VAL A 31 -1.53 11.56 -8.65
CA VAL A 31 -0.47 12.55 -8.43
C VAL A 31 -0.44 13.11 -7.00
N PRO A 32 -1.54 13.70 -6.47
CA PRO A 32 -1.54 14.21 -5.10
C PRO A 32 -1.40 13.08 -4.07
N ASN A 33 -1.97 11.89 -4.34
CA ASN A 33 -1.80 10.75 -3.45
C ASN A 33 -0.33 10.29 -3.36
N LEU A 34 0.34 10.17 -4.52
CA LEU A 34 1.74 9.81 -4.60
C LEU A 34 2.60 10.82 -3.84
N TYR A 35 2.32 12.11 -4.01
CA TYR A 35 3.04 13.17 -3.32
C TYR A 35 2.90 13.06 -1.80
N VAL A 36 1.67 12.92 -1.29
CA VAL A 36 1.42 12.74 0.15
C VAL A 36 2.12 11.49 0.68
N TRP A 37 2.13 10.40 -0.09
CA TRP A 37 2.81 9.18 0.29
C TRP A 37 4.33 9.35 0.39
N LEU A 38 4.95 10.01 -0.59
CA LEU A 38 6.38 10.32 -0.58
C LEU A 38 6.75 11.25 0.59
N CYS A 39 5.92 12.27 0.86
CA CYS A 39 6.10 13.15 2.02
C CYS A 39 6.00 12.38 3.34
N MET A 40 4.99 11.52 3.50
CA MET A 40 4.83 10.68 4.70
C MET A 40 6.03 9.75 4.88
N PHE A 41 6.48 9.11 3.79
CA PHE A 41 7.65 8.25 3.79
C PHE A 41 8.89 9.02 4.28
N TYR A 42 9.15 10.20 3.71
CA TYR A 42 10.29 11.03 4.09
C TYR A 42 10.20 11.50 5.55
N CYS A 43 9.06 12.06 5.98
CA CYS A 43 8.88 12.54 7.35
C CYS A 43 9.04 11.42 8.39
N PHE A 44 8.55 10.22 8.10
CA PHE A 44 8.61 9.12 9.04
C PHE A 44 9.96 8.36 8.98
N PHE A 45 10.32 7.80 7.82
CA PHE A 45 11.52 6.96 7.72
C PHE A 45 12.82 7.76 7.72
N HIS A 46 12.82 8.95 7.12
CA HIS A 46 14.03 9.76 7.04
C HIS A 46 14.18 10.68 8.23
N LEU A 47 13.16 11.46 8.61
CA LEU A 47 13.29 12.40 9.72
C LEU A 47 13.08 11.71 11.08
N TRP A 48 11.90 11.16 11.32
CA TRP A 48 11.53 10.63 12.64
C TRP A 48 12.43 9.48 13.12
N LEU A 49 12.68 8.48 12.28
CA LEU A 49 13.54 7.35 12.67
C LEU A 49 15.00 7.74 12.88
N ASN A 50 15.54 8.70 12.11
CA ASN A 50 16.91 9.18 12.35
C ASN A 50 17.00 10.00 13.64
N ILE A 51 16.01 10.86 13.94
CA ILE A 51 15.95 11.57 15.22
C ILE A 51 15.89 10.57 16.38
N LEU A 52 15.02 9.56 16.29
CA LEU A 52 14.90 8.52 17.30
C LEU A 52 16.20 7.71 17.44
N ALA A 53 16.87 7.40 16.33
CA ALA A 53 18.16 6.72 16.35
C ALA A 53 19.25 7.55 17.05
N GLU A 54 19.30 8.85 16.81
CA GLU A 54 20.22 9.77 17.49
C GLU A 54 19.95 9.81 19.00
N LEU A 55 18.66 9.96 19.39
CA LEU A 55 18.25 9.98 20.79
C LEU A 55 18.60 8.68 21.53
N LEU A 56 18.44 7.54 20.86
CA LEU A 56 18.76 6.21 21.40
C LEU A 56 20.24 5.82 21.22
N ARG A 57 21.06 6.67 20.61
CA ARG A 57 22.46 6.38 20.20
C ARG A 57 22.57 5.08 19.40
N PHE A 58 21.56 4.82 18.57
CA PHE A 58 21.49 3.64 17.72
C PHE A 58 22.30 3.87 16.44
N GLY A 59 23.33 3.04 16.23
CA GLY A 59 24.27 3.20 15.12
C GLY A 59 23.76 2.67 13.77
N ASP A 60 22.83 1.71 13.76
CA ASP A 60 22.30 1.14 12.51
C ASP A 60 21.13 1.98 11.98
N ARG A 61 21.43 2.90 11.05
CA ARG A 61 20.46 3.82 10.44
C ARG A 61 19.89 3.30 9.12
N GLU A 62 20.05 2.01 8.83
CA GLU A 62 19.59 1.41 7.58
C GLU A 62 18.08 1.09 7.61
N PHE A 63 17.25 2.14 7.63
CA PHE A 63 15.78 2.01 7.69
C PHE A 63 15.15 1.70 6.32
N TYR A 64 15.76 2.15 5.23
CA TYR A 64 15.31 1.93 3.85
C TYR A 64 16.51 1.91 2.88
N ARG A 65 16.29 1.40 1.67
CA ARG A 65 17.26 1.41 0.56
C ARG A 65 16.67 2.10 -0.68
N ASP A 66 17.37 2.09 -1.81
CA ASP A 66 16.99 2.72 -3.08
C ASP A 66 15.76 2.06 -3.75
N TRP A 67 14.64 2.03 -3.05
CA TRP A 67 13.39 1.38 -3.47
C TRP A 67 12.77 2.06 -4.69
N TRP A 68 13.09 3.34 -4.96
CA TRP A 68 12.65 4.05 -6.16
C TRP A 68 13.22 3.46 -7.45
N ASN A 69 14.36 2.76 -7.36
CA ASN A 69 14.99 2.04 -8.47
C ASN A 69 14.50 0.59 -8.58
N ALA A 70 13.52 0.18 -7.77
CA ALA A 70 12.97 -1.17 -7.82
C ALA A 70 12.41 -1.49 -9.21
N ARG A 71 12.71 -2.69 -9.69
CA ARG A 71 12.27 -3.20 -11.00
C ARG A 71 11.01 -4.04 -10.88
N THR A 72 10.68 -4.46 -9.66
CA THR A 72 9.53 -5.29 -9.34
C THR A 72 8.88 -4.83 -8.04
N VAL A 73 7.60 -5.14 -7.87
CA VAL A 73 6.87 -4.84 -6.63
C VAL A 73 7.46 -5.62 -5.45
N GLU A 74 8.00 -6.83 -5.70
CA GLU A 74 8.73 -7.59 -4.68
C GLU A 74 9.95 -6.83 -4.15
N GLU A 75 10.79 -6.34 -5.06
CA GLU A 75 11.98 -5.59 -4.72
C GLU A 75 11.63 -4.31 -3.93
N TYR A 76 10.57 -3.61 -4.34
CA TYR A 76 10.03 -2.48 -3.57
C TYR A 76 9.69 -2.87 -2.13
N TRP A 77 8.92 -3.95 -1.91
CA TRP A 77 8.53 -4.41 -0.58
C TRP A 77 9.71 -4.81 0.31
N ARG A 78 10.85 -5.18 -0.29
CA ARG A 78 12.08 -5.52 0.43
C ARG A 78 12.90 -4.29 0.82
N LEU A 79 12.84 -3.23 0.02
CA LEU A 79 13.71 -2.05 0.15
C LEU A 79 13.03 -0.87 0.88
N TRP A 80 11.71 -0.77 0.85
CA TRP A 80 11.00 0.39 1.41
C TRP A 80 11.09 0.47 2.95
N ASN A 81 10.96 -0.66 3.64
CA ASN A 81 10.95 -0.74 5.10
C ASN A 81 11.78 -1.93 5.54
N MET A 82 13.08 -1.66 5.71
CA MET A 82 14.06 -2.67 6.08
C MET A 82 13.79 -3.30 7.45
N PRO A 83 13.40 -2.55 8.51
CA PRO A 83 13.09 -3.15 9.81
C PRO A 83 11.97 -4.20 9.74
N VAL A 84 10.84 -3.87 9.10
CA VAL A 84 9.72 -4.82 8.96
C VAL A 84 10.13 -5.97 8.05
N HIS A 85 10.80 -5.70 6.93
CA HIS A 85 11.28 -6.75 6.03
C HIS A 85 12.22 -7.74 6.75
N LYS A 86 13.24 -7.24 7.45
CA LYS A 86 14.19 -8.04 8.25
C LYS A 86 13.44 -8.85 9.30
N TRP A 87 12.45 -8.27 9.98
CA TRP A 87 11.64 -8.96 10.98
C TRP A 87 10.80 -10.10 10.37
N MET A 88 10.08 -9.84 9.29
CA MET A 88 9.24 -10.82 8.59
C MET A 88 10.08 -11.98 8.04
N VAL A 89 11.23 -11.66 7.43
CA VAL A 89 12.14 -12.70 6.91
C VAL A 89 12.68 -13.58 8.03
N ARG A 90 13.09 -12.98 9.15
CA ARG A 90 13.67 -13.69 10.29
C ARG A 90 12.66 -14.58 11.02
N HIS A 91 11.46 -14.07 11.28
CA HIS A 91 10.49 -14.73 12.16
C HIS A 91 9.44 -15.57 11.42
N ILE A 92 9.24 -15.34 10.13
CA ILE A 92 8.21 -16.04 9.34
C ILE A 92 8.87 -16.81 8.21
N TYR A 93 9.57 -16.12 7.30
CA TYR A 93 10.09 -16.75 6.09
C TYR A 93 11.12 -17.85 6.38
N PHE A 94 12.17 -17.56 7.15
CA PHE A 94 13.20 -18.56 7.46
C PHE A 94 12.67 -19.79 8.21
N PRO A 95 11.80 -19.64 9.23
CA PRO A 95 11.12 -20.78 9.84
C PRO A 95 10.30 -21.60 8.84
N CYS A 96 9.56 -20.98 7.91
CA CYS A 96 8.84 -21.70 6.87
C CYS A 96 9.78 -22.52 5.98
N ILE A 97 10.88 -21.91 5.51
CA ILE A 97 11.87 -22.60 4.65
C ILE A 97 12.57 -23.73 5.41
N ARG A 98 12.90 -23.53 6.68
CA ARG A 98 13.48 -24.57 7.56
C ARG A 98 12.54 -25.78 7.71
N ASN A 99 11.23 -25.54 7.72
CA ASN A 99 10.20 -26.58 7.72
C ASN A 99 9.92 -27.19 6.33
N LYS A 100 10.82 -27.00 5.35
CA LYS A 100 10.71 -27.51 3.98
C LYS A 100 9.47 -27.03 3.21
N ILE A 101 8.87 -25.89 3.62
CA ILE A 101 7.75 -25.28 2.90
C ILE A 101 8.29 -24.67 1.59
N PRO A 102 7.60 -24.86 0.45
CA PRO A 102 8.02 -24.27 -0.82
C PRO A 102 8.03 -22.74 -0.76
N LYS A 103 8.98 -22.12 -1.48
CA LYS A 103 9.21 -20.66 -1.45
C LYS A 103 7.96 -19.83 -1.75
N GLY A 104 7.12 -20.28 -2.68
CA GLY A 104 5.87 -19.59 -3.01
C GLY A 104 4.86 -19.59 -1.86
N VAL A 105 4.73 -20.69 -1.13
CA VAL A 105 3.84 -20.79 0.03
C VAL A 105 4.42 -19.99 1.21
N ALA A 106 5.73 -20.00 1.42
CA ALA A 106 6.38 -19.16 2.42
C ALA A 106 6.16 -17.66 2.16
N LEU A 107 6.21 -17.23 0.89
CA LEU A 107 5.87 -15.87 0.49
C LEU A 107 4.40 -15.55 0.79
N LEU A 108 3.48 -16.44 0.42
CA LEU A 108 2.04 -16.28 0.67
C LEU A 108 1.75 -16.12 2.18
N ILE A 109 2.35 -16.97 3.03
CA ILE A 109 2.21 -16.88 4.49
C ILE A 109 2.74 -15.54 5.00
N THR A 110 3.90 -15.09 4.50
CA THR A 110 4.50 -13.80 4.88
C THR A 110 3.55 -12.64 4.52
N PHE A 111 2.96 -12.64 3.33
CA PHE A 111 1.98 -11.63 2.93
C PHE A 111 0.68 -11.72 3.73
N MET A 112 0.21 -12.92 4.06
CA MET A 112 -0.99 -13.12 4.87
C MET A 112 -0.82 -12.56 6.29
N VAL A 113 0.30 -12.85 6.94
CA VAL A 113 0.61 -12.28 8.26
C VAL A 113 0.71 -10.76 8.18
N SER A 114 1.38 -10.23 7.15
CA SER A 114 1.45 -8.79 6.90
C SER A 114 0.05 -8.17 6.75
N ALA A 115 -0.83 -8.79 5.97
CA ALA A 115 -2.19 -8.32 5.72
C ALA A 115 -3.02 -8.26 7.02
N VAL A 116 -2.86 -9.23 7.92
CA VAL A 116 -3.52 -9.23 9.23
C VAL A 116 -3.01 -8.08 10.10
N PHE A 117 -1.70 -7.84 10.15
CA PHE A 117 -1.15 -6.69 10.88
C PHE A 117 -1.66 -5.35 10.33
N HIS A 118 -1.73 -5.20 9.00
CA HIS A 118 -2.24 -3.98 8.38
C HIS A 118 -3.73 -3.75 8.70
N GLU A 119 -4.55 -4.80 8.65
CA GLU A 119 -5.96 -4.71 9.07
C GLU A 119 -6.05 -4.35 10.56
N LEU A 120 -5.25 -4.96 11.45
CA LEU A 120 -5.27 -4.62 12.88
C LEU A 120 -4.86 -3.17 13.15
N CYS A 121 -3.80 -2.68 12.48
CA CYS A 121 -3.34 -1.30 12.61
C CYS A 121 -4.40 -0.27 12.17
N ILE A 122 -5.29 -0.63 11.24
CA ILE A 122 -6.35 0.25 10.74
C ILE A 122 -7.65 0.04 11.55
N ALA A 123 -8.03 -1.22 11.81
CA ALA A 123 -9.25 -1.58 12.49
C ALA A 123 -9.26 -1.16 13.95
N VAL A 124 -8.11 -1.15 14.64
CA VAL A 124 -8.03 -0.74 16.05
C VAL A 124 -8.34 0.76 16.21
N PRO A 125 -7.64 1.70 15.54
CA PRO A 125 -7.97 3.13 15.65
C PRO A 125 -9.36 3.48 15.08
N CYS A 126 -9.79 2.79 14.01
CA CYS A 126 -11.07 3.07 13.38
C CYS A 126 -12.26 2.35 14.03
N HIS A 127 -12.03 1.40 14.95
CA HIS A 127 -13.03 0.50 15.52
C HIS A 127 -13.94 -0.16 14.47
N ILE A 128 -13.44 -0.40 13.26
CA ILE A 128 -14.19 -0.94 12.13
C ILE A 128 -13.40 -2.09 11.53
N PHE A 129 -13.94 -3.30 11.63
CA PHE A 129 -13.38 -4.50 11.02
C PHE A 129 -14.10 -4.76 9.68
N LYS A 130 -13.42 -4.51 8.56
CA LYS A 130 -14.02 -4.58 7.22
C LYS A 130 -13.20 -5.39 6.22
N LEU A 131 -12.00 -5.85 6.60
CA LEU A 131 -11.09 -6.66 5.80
C LEU A 131 -10.66 -6.02 4.46
N TRP A 132 -10.89 -4.71 4.29
CA TRP A 132 -10.50 -4.00 3.06
C TRP A 132 -8.98 -3.92 2.91
N ALA A 133 -8.26 -3.66 4.01
CA ALA A 133 -6.80 -3.60 3.99
C ALA A 133 -6.21 -4.99 3.75
N PHE A 134 -6.84 -6.02 4.33
CA PHE A 134 -6.46 -7.41 4.09
C PHE A 134 -6.55 -7.77 2.59
N ILE A 135 -7.69 -7.49 1.95
CA ILE A 135 -7.88 -7.76 0.52
C ILE A 135 -6.90 -6.95 -0.32
N GLY A 136 -6.66 -5.68 0.03
CA GLY A 136 -5.72 -4.81 -0.65
C GLY A 136 -4.30 -5.37 -0.68
N ILE A 137 -3.78 -5.82 0.47
CA ILE A 137 -2.45 -6.45 0.56
C ILE A 137 -2.41 -7.80 -0.17
N MET A 138 -3.46 -8.62 -0.04
CA MET A 138 -3.53 -9.92 -0.73
C MET A 138 -3.57 -9.78 -2.26
N PHE A 139 -4.21 -8.73 -2.79
CA PHE A 139 -4.22 -8.42 -4.21
C PHE A 139 -2.83 -8.08 -4.75
N GLN A 140 -1.90 -7.67 -3.90
CA GLN A 140 -0.52 -7.42 -4.31
C GLN A 140 0.28 -8.70 -4.57
N VAL A 141 -0.14 -9.85 -4.02
CA VAL A 141 0.56 -11.12 -4.27
C VAL A 141 0.52 -11.53 -5.76
N PRO A 142 -0.65 -11.56 -6.43
CA PRO A 142 -0.70 -11.73 -7.89
C PRO A 142 0.11 -10.70 -8.66
N LEU A 143 0.11 -9.44 -8.20
CA LEU A 143 0.84 -8.34 -8.84
C LEU A 143 2.35 -8.52 -8.76
N VAL A 144 2.86 -9.04 -7.64
CA VAL A 144 4.26 -9.42 -7.47
C VAL A 144 4.63 -10.53 -8.44
N VAL A 145 3.79 -11.56 -8.59
CA VAL A 145 4.04 -12.65 -9.55
C VAL A 145 4.04 -12.12 -10.98
N LEU A 146 3.07 -11.28 -11.33
CA LEU A 146 2.96 -10.65 -12.65
C LEU A 146 4.17 -9.78 -12.97
N THR A 147 4.57 -8.88 -12.07
CA THR A 147 5.70 -7.97 -12.28
C THR A 147 7.03 -8.72 -12.36
N ASN A 148 7.22 -9.78 -11.57
CA ASN A 148 8.36 -10.68 -11.70
C ASN A 148 8.38 -11.42 -13.05
N TYR A 149 7.22 -11.88 -13.53
CA TYR A 149 7.11 -12.52 -14.83
C TYR A 149 7.43 -11.54 -15.97
N LEU A 150 6.87 -10.33 -15.93
CA LEU A 150 7.15 -9.28 -16.90
C LEU A 150 8.65 -8.90 -16.89
N GLN A 151 9.25 -8.75 -15.72
CA GLN A 151 10.68 -8.42 -15.60
C GLN A 151 11.56 -9.53 -16.20
N LYS A 152 11.22 -10.79 -15.99
CA LYS A 152 11.92 -11.93 -16.61
C LYS A 152 11.76 -11.95 -18.14
N LYS A 153 10.60 -11.54 -18.65
CA LYS A 153 10.29 -11.53 -20.09
C LYS A 153 10.98 -10.37 -20.81
N PHE A 154 10.88 -9.16 -20.30
CA PHE A 154 11.42 -7.97 -20.96
C PHE A 154 12.91 -7.76 -20.74
N ARG A 155 13.51 -8.35 -19.68
CA ARG A 155 14.95 -8.27 -19.29
C ARG A 155 15.56 -6.87 -19.16
N ASN A 156 14.82 -5.82 -19.52
CA ASN A 156 15.24 -4.43 -19.45
C ASN A 156 14.88 -3.85 -18.08
N SER A 157 15.89 -3.35 -17.37
CA SER A 157 15.73 -2.74 -16.04
C SER A 157 14.87 -1.49 -16.04
N MET A 158 14.91 -0.70 -17.12
CA MET A 158 14.16 0.55 -17.22
C MET A 158 12.66 0.28 -17.38
N VAL A 159 12.30 -0.70 -18.22
CA VAL A 159 10.91 -1.10 -18.45
C VAL A 159 10.27 -1.62 -17.15
N GLY A 160 11.00 -2.45 -16.38
CA GLY A 160 10.53 -2.91 -15.07
C GLY A 160 10.24 -1.78 -14.09
N ASN A 161 11.14 -0.80 -14.01
CA ASN A 161 10.96 0.37 -13.15
C ASN A 161 9.75 1.23 -13.58
N MET A 162 9.57 1.47 -14.89
CA MET A 162 8.40 2.20 -15.40
C MET A 162 7.08 1.47 -15.12
N ILE A 163 7.06 0.15 -15.27
CA ILE A 163 5.90 -0.69 -14.95
C ILE A 163 5.60 -0.62 -13.45
N PHE A 164 6.63 -0.71 -12.60
CA PHE A 164 6.51 -0.55 -11.16
C PHE A 164 5.89 0.80 -10.80
N TRP A 165 6.42 1.92 -11.31
CA TRP A 165 5.88 3.26 -11.02
C TRP A 165 4.45 3.46 -11.54
N SER A 166 4.14 2.92 -12.71
CA SER A 166 2.78 2.96 -13.28
C SER A 166 1.79 2.20 -12.39
N ILE A 167 2.14 0.99 -11.99
CA ILE A 167 1.34 0.15 -11.08
C ILE A 167 1.21 0.81 -9.70
N PHE A 168 2.30 1.33 -9.16
CA PHE A 168 2.32 1.99 -7.86
C PHE A 168 1.41 3.22 -7.85
N SER A 169 1.47 4.04 -8.90
CA SER A 169 0.66 5.25 -9.03
C SER A 169 -0.83 4.95 -9.28
N ILE A 170 -1.15 3.90 -10.03
CA ILE A 170 -2.53 3.57 -10.42
C ILE A 170 -3.24 2.67 -9.40
N LEU A 171 -2.56 1.64 -8.90
CA LEU A 171 -3.17 0.55 -8.12
C LEU A 171 -2.81 0.56 -6.64
N GLY A 172 -1.68 1.16 -6.24
CA GLY A 172 -1.05 0.89 -4.93
C GLY A 172 -1.84 1.36 -3.71
N GLN A 173 -1.86 2.66 -3.47
CA GLN A 173 -2.44 3.27 -2.26
C GLN A 173 -3.74 4.07 -2.47
N PRO A 174 -4.00 4.74 -3.62
CA PRO A 174 -5.19 5.54 -3.79
C PRO A 174 -6.47 4.71 -3.72
N MET A 175 -6.48 3.49 -4.29
CA MET A 175 -7.66 2.64 -4.28
C MET A 175 -8.05 2.19 -2.87
N CYS A 176 -7.09 1.80 -2.02
CA CYS A 176 -7.39 1.40 -0.65
C CYS A 176 -7.91 2.59 0.19
N VAL A 177 -7.26 3.75 0.09
CA VAL A 177 -7.69 4.96 0.81
C VAL A 177 -9.02 5.48 0.30
N LEU A 178 -9.25 5.47 -1.02
CA LEU A 178 -10.51 5.92 -1.63
C LEU A 178 -11.67 4.98 -1.29
N LEU A 179 -11.45 3.66 -1.28
CA LEU A 179 -12.46 2.68 -0.88
C LEU A 179 -12.81 2.83 0.61
N TYR A 180 -11.80 2.99 1.47
CA TYR A 180 -12.03 3.20 2.90
C TYR A 180 -12.75 4.53 3.16
N TYR A 181 -12.34 5.60 2.48
CA TYR A 181 -12.98 6.92 2.58
C TYR A 181 -14.42 6.90 2.05
N HIS A 182 -14.68 6.24 0.92
CA HIS A 182 -16.02 6.10 0.34
C HIS A 182 -16.96 5.30 1.25
N ASP A 183 -16.49 4.22 1.88
CA ASP A 183 -17.28 3.43 2.84
C ASP A 183 -17.57 4.24 4.13
N LEU A 184 -16.62 5.05 4.60
CA LEU A 184 -16.78 5.91 5.78
C LEU A 184 -17.76 7.07 5.52
N MET A 185 -17.71 7.67 4.33
CA MET A 185 -18.64 8.72 3.89
C MET A 185 -20.06 8.18 3.65
N ASN A 186 -20.21 7.01 3.02
CA ASN A 186 -21.52 6.36 2.87
C ASN A 186 -22.14 5.99 4.22
N ARG A 187 -21.32 5.65 5.21
CA ARG A 187 -21.80 5.41 6.59
C ARG A 187 -22.27 6.68 7.28
N LYS A 188 -21.55 7.81 7.15
CA LYS A 188 -22.00 9.11 7.67
C LYS A 188 -23.33 9.53 7.05
N GLY A 189 -23.47 9.41 5.73
CA GLY A 189 -24.73 9.71 5.04
C GLY A 189 -25.91 8.84 5.51
N LYS A 190 -25.65 7.54 5.78
CA LYS A 190 -26.69 6.63 6.30
C LYS A 190 -27.05 6.90 7.77
N SER A 191 -26.10 7.34 8.59
CA SER A 191 -26.36 7.75 9.98
C SER A 191 -27.14 9.06 10.07
N GLU A 192 -26.85 10.02 9.19
CA GLU A 192 -27.55 11.30 9.12
C GLU A 192 -28.98 11.11 8.56
N SER A 193 -29.19 10.22 7.59
CA SER A 193 -30.53 9.91 7.08
C SER A 193 -31.43 9.23 8.12
N ILE A 194 -30.87 8.43 9.02
CA ILE A 194 -31.62 7.77 10.11
C ILE A 194 -32.01 8.81 11.18
N ARG A 195 -31.09 9.71 11.55
CA ARG A 195 -31.38 10.82 12.48
C ARG A 195 -32.37 11.85 11.93
N ALA A 196 -32.44 12.03 10.62
CA ALA A 196 -33.40 12.95 9.99
C ALA A 196 -34.83 12.36 9.88
N ASN A 197 -34.98 11.04 10.07
CA ASN A 197 -36.26 10.31 10.01
C ASN A 197 -36.77 9.86 11.40
N THR A 198 -36.19 10.40 12.49
CA THR A 198 -36.68 10.25 13.88
C THR A 198 -36.90 11.64 14.47
#